data_AF-A0A164QEU9-F1
#
_entry.id   AF-A0A164QEU9-F1
#
_cell.length_a   1.000
_cell.length_b   1.000
_cell.length_c   1.000
_cell.angle_alpha   90.00
_cell.angle_beta   90.00
_cell.angle_gamma   90.00
#
_symmetry.space_group_name_H-M   'P 1'
#
loop_
_entity.id
_entity.type
_entity.pdbx_description
1 polymer ?
#
loop_
_entity_poly.entity_id
_entity_poly.type
_entity_poly.pdbx_seq_one_letter_code
_entity_poly.pdbx_strand_id
1 'polypeptide(L)'
;MRKQSPKEAGHTNGWFGELDRAYSNGKYAVMIRKVETEWGVVEHACIRNAANTDIPWKDKQRIKDELFGKERTAIEVFPKQSELVDEANMYHIWVLPEGMDLPFKID
;
A
#
# COMPACT_ATOMS: atom_id res chain seq x y z
N MET A 1 -7.33 7.50 12.51
CA MET A 1 -7.80 8.84 12.12
C MET A 1 -7.17 9.17 10.77
N ARG A 2 -7.95 9.55 9.74
CA ARG A 2 -7.43 9.93 8.40
C ARG A 2 -6.62 11.22 8.55
N LYS A 3 -5.38 11.27 8.06
CA LYS A 3 -4.57 12.49 7.99
C LYS A 3 -4.57 13.00 6.53
N GLN A 4 -4.52 14.32 6.35
CA GLN A 4 -4.47 14.95 5.02
C GLN A 4 -3.26 14.47 4.23
N SER A 5 -3.41 14.35 2.90
CA SER A 5 -2.34 13.88 2.04
C SER A 5 -1.40 15.01 1.59
N PRO A 6 -0.14 14.72 1.23
CA PRO A 6 0.77 15.72 0.64
C PRO A 6 0.23 16.41 -0.60
N LYS A 7 -0.65 15.75 -1.35
CA LYS A 7 -1.37 16.33 -2.49
C LYS A 7 -2.33 17.44 -2.05
N GLU A 8 -2.98 17.28 -0.91
CA GLU A 8 -3.82 18.31 -0.27
C GLU A 8 -2.97 19.44 0.35
N ALA A 9 -1.66 19.20 0.55
CA ALA A 9 -0.70 20.14 1.15
C ALA A 9 0.25 20.84 0.14
N GLY A 10 0.11 20.60 -1.16
CA GLY A 10 0.80 21.37 -2.21
C GLY A 10 2.25 20.98 -2.54
N HIS A 11 2.73 19.80 -2.15
CA HIS A 11 4.07 19.30 -2.55
C HIS A 11 3.95 18.31 -3.71
N THR A 12 4.42 18.66 -4.91
CA THR A 12 4.03 18.00 -6.17
C THR A 12 5.08 17.13 -6.88
N ASN A 13 6.24 16.83 -6.29
CA ASN A 13 7.24 15.98 -6.97
C ASN A 13 7.57 14.71 -6.18
N GLY A 14 7.50 13.57 -6.88
CA GLY A 14 7.86 12.23 -6.36
C GLY A 14 6.67 11.41 -5.86
N TRP A 15 6.96 10.15 -5.48
CA TRP A 15 5.98 9.18 -4.96
C TRP A 15 5.07 9.73 -3.86
N PHE A 16 5.60 10.60 -3.00
CA PHE A 16 4.85 11.24 -1.91
C PHE A 16 3.79 12.24 -2.39
N GLY A 17 3.97 12.89 -3.56
CA GLY A 17 3.02 13.86 -4.11
C GLY A 17 1.75 13.24 -4.69
N GLU A 18 1.77 11.93 -4.96
CA GLU A 18 0.62 11.18 -5.49
C GLU A 18 -0.22 10.51 -4.41
N LEU A 19 0.20 10.60 -3.14
CA LEU A 19 -0.54 10.01 -2.03
C LEU A 19 -1.95 10.62 -1.94
N ASP A 20 -2.97 9.76 -1.93
CA ASP A 20 -4.37 10.17 -1.80
C ASP A 20 -4.85 10.10 -0.35
N ARG A 21 -4.31 9.18 0.45
CA ARG A 21 -4.70 9.04 1.86
C ARG A 21 -3.64 8.37 2.71
N ALA A 22 -3.61 8.73 4.00
CA ALA A 22 -2.78 8.08 4.99
C ALA A 22 -3.56 7.73 6.26
N TYR A 23 -3.28 6.55 6.80
CA TYR A 23 -3.84 6.04 8.04
C TYR A 23 -2.73 5.74 9.03
N SER A 24 -2.97 6.01 10.31
CA SER A 24 -2.11 5.54 11.38
C SER A 24 -2.92 5.28 12.65
N ASN A 25 -2.47 4.29 13.40
CA ASN A 25 -2.99 3.95 14.73
C ASN A 25 -1.88 3.97 15.81
N GLY A 26 -0.75 4.63 15.55
CA GLY A 26 0.41 4.67 16.44
C GLY A 26 1.32 3.44 16.36
N LYS A 27 0.78 2.26 15.99
CA LYS A 27 1.60 1.05 15.72
C LYS A 27 1.98 0.93 14.25
N TYR A 28 1.03 1.15 13.36
CA TYR A 28 1.23 1.11 11.91
C TYR A 28 0.94 2.48 11.28
N ALA A 29 1.63 2.75 10.18
CA ALA A 29 1.28 3.81 9.24
C ALA A 29 1.12 3.19 7.85
N VAL A 30 0.04 3.55 7.17
CA VAL A 30 -0.28 3.12 5.81
C VAL A 30 -0.47 4.34 4.95
N MET A 31 0.30 4.45 3.89
CA MET A 31 0.22 5.53 2.91
C MET A 31 -0.25 4.94 1.59
N ILE A 32 -1.27 5.53 0.98
CA ILE A 32 -1.94 4.98 -0.20
C ILE A 32 -1.93 6.03 -1.30
N ARG A 33 -1.67 5.55 -2.54
CA ARG A 33 -1.94 6.27 -3.78
C ARG A 33 -2.81 5.41 -4.70
N LYS A 34 -3.56 6.07 -5.58
CA LYS A 34 -4.26 5.43 -6.70
C LYS A 34 -3.41 5.55 -7.96
N VAL A 35 -3.32 4.46 -8.72
CA VAL A 35 -2.56 4.37 -9.98
C VAL A 35 -3.50 3.86 -11.06
N GLU A 36 -3.66 4.62 -12.15
CA GLU A 36 -4.38 4.16 -13.33
C GLU A 36 -3.50 3.17 -14.10
N THR A 37 -4.06 2.01 -14.42
CA THR A 37 -3.39 0.94 -15.16
C THR A 37 -4.35 0.34 -16.19
N GLU A 38 -3.86 -0.54 -17.06
CA GLU A 38 -4.70 -1.27 -18.01
C GLU A 38 -5.72 -2.20 -17.31
N TRP A 39 -5.48 -2.56 -16.05
CA TRP A 39 -6.39 -3.36 -15.24
C TRP A 39 -7.51 -2.53 -14.59
N GLY A 40 -7.42 -1.20 -14.69
CA GLY A 40 -8.23 -0.24 -13.96
C GLY A 40 -7.43 0.47 -12.88
N VAL A 41 -8.13 1.08 -11.91
CA VAL A 41 -7.50 1.81 -10.81
C VAL A 41 -7.00 0.84 -9.75
N VAL A 42 -5.68 0.73 -9.64
CA VAL A 42 -4.99 -0.07 -8.61
C VAL A 42 -4.62 0.84 -7.45
N GLU A 43 -4.70 0.33 -6.22
CA GLU A 43 -4.30 1.08 -5.03
C GLU A 43 -2.96 0.56 -4.52
N HIS A 44 -1.94 1.43 -4.57
CA HIS A 44 -0.61 1.12 -4.06
C HIS A 44 -0.49 1.63 -2.62
N ALA A 45 -0.32 0.70 -1.69
CA ALA A 45 -0.24 0.94 -0.26
C ALA A 45 1.15 0.60 0.27
N CYS A 46 1.76 1.54 0.97
CA CYS A 46 3.00 1.30 1.70
C CYS A 46 2.70 1.21 3.20
N ILE A 47 3.07 0.09 3.81
CA ILE A 47 2.86 -0.20 5.22
C ILE A 47 4.20 -0.16 5.95
N ARG A 48 4.25 0.57 7.07
CA ARG A 48 5.37 0.53 8.02
C ARG A 48 4.86 0.44 9.45
N ASN A 49 5.67 -0.09 10.36
CA ASN A 49 5.40 0.00 11.79
C ASN A 49 6.26 1.08 12.44
N ALA A 50 5.84 1.53 13.63
CA ALA A 50 6.55 2.56 14.38
C ALA A 50 7.91 2.08 14.91
N ALA A 51 8.08 0.77 15.10
CA ALA A 51 9.31 0.15 15.60
C ALA A 51 10.39 -0.04 14.53
N ASN A 52 10.07 0.19 13.25
CA ASN A 52 10.94 -0.08 12.10
C ASN A 52 11.42 -1.54 12.03
N THR A 53 10.58 -2.49 12.45
CA THR A 53 10.84 -3.94 12.41
C THR A 53 9.95 -4.63 11.41
N ASP A 54 10.11 -5.95 11.28
CA ASP A 54 9.22 -6.73 10.41
C ASP A 54 7.75 -6.66 10.84
N ILE A 55 6.87 -6.73 9.83
CA ILE A 55 5.42 -6.82 10.03
C ILE A 55 4.94 -8.24 9.69
N PRO A 56 4.35 -8.97 10.65
CA PRO A 56 3.79 -10.29 10.41
C PRO A 56 2.74 -10.29 9.31
N TRP A 57 2.69 -11.35 8.51
CA TRP A 57 1.70 -11.52 7.43
C TRP A 57 0.26 -11.27 7.91
N LYS A 58 -0.13 -11.81 9.06
CA LYS A 58 -1.50 -11.65 9.60
C LYS A 58 -1.89 -10.18 9.80
N ASP A 59 -0.92 -9.34 10.15
CA ASP A 59 -1.16 -7.92 10.37
C ASP A 59 -1.31 -7.19 9.05
N LYS A 60 -0.50 -7.55 8.04
CA LYS A 60 -0.65 -7.07 6.66
C LYS A 60 -2.02 -7.45 6.08
N GLN A 61 -2.45 -8.71 6.26
CA GLN A 61 -3.77 -9.18 5.84
C GLN A 61 -4.89 -8.40 6.54
N ARG A 62 -4.84 -8.26 7.87
CA ARG A 62 -5.84 -7.49 8.62
C ARG A 62 -5.91 -6.03 8.18
N ILE A 63 -4.77 -5.37 7.99
CA ILE A 63 -4.71 -3.99 7.47
C ILE A 63 -5.36 -3.91 6.09
N LYS A 64 -5.07 -4.87 5.21
CA LYS A 64 -5.65 -4.91 3.87
C LYS A 64 -7.18 -5.09 3.94
N ASP A 65 -7.67 -5.98 4.81
CA ASP A 65 -9.11 -6.23 4.98
C ASP A 65 -9.82 -4.99 5.52
N GLU A 66 -9.22 -4.30 6.50
CA GLU A 66 -9.77 -3.10 7.14
C GLU A 66 -9.81 -1.89 6.20
N LEU A 67 -8.81 -1.72 5.33
CA LEU A 67 -8.66 -0.51 4.51
C LEU A 67 -9.19 -0.64 3.08
N PHE A 68 -9.22 -1.86 2.52
CA PHE A 68 -9.59 -2.07 1.12
C PHE A 68 -10.77 -3.04 0.95
N GLY A 69 -11.05 -3.87 1.95
CA GLY A 69 -12.11 -4.87 1.93
C GLY A 69 -11.58 -6.31 1.86
N LYS A 70 -12.33 -7.22 2.49
CA LYS A 70 -11.95 -8.63 2.68
C LYS A 70 -11.81 -9.39 1.35
N GLU A 71 -12.71 -9.11 0.41
CA GLU A 71 -12.81 -9.82 -0.88
C GLU A 71 -11.92 -9.20 -1.98
N ARG A 72 -11.07 -8.21 -1.65
CA ARG A 72 -10.11 -7.68 -2.63
C ARG A 72 -8.95 -8.65 -2.78
N THR A 73 -8.22 -8.59 -3.88
CA THR A 73 -6.92 -9.30 -4.01
C THR A 73 -5.78 -8.28 -3.90
N ALA A 74 -4.69 -8.66 -3.23
CA ALA A 74 -3.54 -7.79 -3.06
C ALA A 74 -2.23 -8.56 -3.17
N ILE A 75 -1.21 -7.93 -3.77
CA ILE A 75 0.12 -8.49 -3.99
C ILE A 75 1.14 -7.66 -3.23
N GLU A 76 1.95 -8.32 -2.41
CA GLU A 76 3.18 -7.73 -1.86
C GLU A 76 4.30 -7.86 -2.90
N VAL A 77 4.86 -6.73 -3.33
CA VAL A 77 5.84 -6.69 -4.41
C VAL A 77 7.26 -6.68 -3.87
N PHE A 78 8.06 -7.62 -4.37
CA PHE A 78 9.51 -7.64 -4.23
C PHE A 78 10.09 -7.08 -5.54
N PRO A 79 10.65 -5.85 -5.53
CA PRO A 79 11.06 -5.18 -6.76
C PRO A 79 12.30 -5.86 -7.37
N LYS A 80 12.55 -5.57 -8.66
CA LYS A 80 13.83 -5.92 -9.28
C LYS A 80 14.95 -5.20 -8.53
N GLN A 81 16.15 -5.78 -8.50
CA GLN A 81 17.30 -5.19 -7.82
C GLN A 81 17.63 -3.76 -8.31
N SER A 82 17.41 -3.48 -9.59
CA SER A 82 17.61 -2.14 -10.19
C SER A 82 16.60 -1.08 -9.73
N GLU A 83 15.47 -1.51 -9.17
CA GLU A 83 14.37 -0.67 -8.69
C GLU A 83 14.29 -0.68 -7.16
N LEU A 84 15.17 -1.44 -6.49
CA LEU A 84 15.20 -1.57 -5.05
C LEU A 84 15.70 -0.27 -4.41
N VAL A 85 14.88 0.29 -3.53
CA VAL A 85 15.25 1.38 -2.63
C VAL A 85 15.10 0.88 -1.21
N ASP A 86 16.21 0.50 -0.57
CA ASP A 86 16.26 -0.07 0.78
C ASP A 86 16.62 0.98 1.83
N GLU A 87 15.79 2.02 1.92
CA GLU A 87 16.03 3.16 2.84
C GLU A 87 15.09 3.14 4.06
N ALA A 88 14.02 2.34 4.01
CA ALA A 88 13.04 2.24 5.09
C ALA A 88 12.41 0.84 5.13
N ASN A 89 12.10 0.34 6.33
CA ASN A 89 11.37 -0.92 6.49
C ASN A 89 9.89 -0.70 6.14
N MET A 90 9.61 -0.73 4.84
CA MET A 90 8.32 -0.47 4.22
C MET A 90 7.93 -1.62 3.31
N TYR A 91 6.68 -2.06 3.46
CA TYR A 91 6.09 -3.11 2.65
C TYR A 91 5.18 -2.50 1.59
N HIS A 92 5.41 -2.86 0.34
CA HIS A 92 4.67 -2.35 -0.82
C HIS A 92 3.60 -3.35 -1.24
N ILE A 93 2.34 -3.00 -1.02
CA ILE A 93 1.19 -3.83 -1.38
C ILE A 93 0.39 -3.14 -2.49
N TRP A 94 0.10 -3.88 -3.56
CA TRP A 94 -0.73 -3.44 -4.67
C TRP A 94 -2.08 -4.14 -4.59
N VAL A 95 -3.13 -3.37 -4.34
CA VAL A 95 -4.50 -3.87 -4.20
C VAL A 95 -5.21 -3.74 -5.54
N LEU A 96 -5.60 -4.87 -6.10
CA LEU A 96 -6.24 -4.96 -7.41
C LEU A 96 -7.63 -4.33 -7.38
N PRO A 97 -8.16 -3.91 -8.55
CA PRO A 97 -9.54 -3.45 -8.68
C PRO A 97 -10.54 -4.45 -8.09
N GLU A 98 -11.69 -3.94 -7.68
CA GLU A 98 -12.77 -4.79 -7.15
C GLU A 98 -13.28 -5.74 -8.24
N GLY A 99 -13.51 -7.01 -7.86
CA GLY A 99 -13.94 -8.06 -8.79
C GLY A 99 -12.84 -8.60 -9.70
N MET A 100 -11.58 -8.20 -9.53
CA MET A 100 -10.46 -8.76 -10.28
C MET A 100 -9.84 -9.97 -9.57
N ASP A 101 -9.80 -11.08 -10.29
CA ASP A 101 -9.10 -12.30 -9.89
C ASP A 101 -7.76 -12.42 -10.63
N LEU A 102 -6.76 -12.93 -9.93
CA LEU A 102 -5.49 -13.30 -10.54
C LEU A 102 -5.62 -14.66 -11.26
N PRO A 103 -4.81 -14.90 -12.29
CA PRO A 103 -4.78 -16.20 -12.97
C PRO A 103 -4.11 -17.31 -12.13
N PHE A 104 -3.76 -17.02 -10.87
CA PHE A 104 -3.18 -17.93 -9.89
C PHE A 104 -3.72 -17.63 -8.50
N LYS A 105 -3.68 -18.61 -7.60
CA LYS A 105 -4.16 -18.51 -6.22
C LYS A 105 -3.16 -19.14 -5.26
N ILE A 106 -3.42 -19.01 -3.97
CA ILE A 106 -2.69 -19.72 -2.92
C ILE A 106 -3.51 -20.98 -2.64
N ASP A 107 -3.10 -22.11 -3.20
CA ASP A 107 -3.66 -23.45 -3.00
C ASP A 107 -2.72 -24.39 -2.25
#